data_AF-V2UVL9-F1
#
_entry.id   AF-V2UVL9-F1
#
_cell.length_a   1.000
_cell.length_b   1.000
_cell.length_c   1.000
_cell.angle_alpha   90.00
_cell.angle_beta   90.00
_cell.angle_gamma   90.00
#
_symmetry.space_group_name_H-M   'P 1'
#
loop_
_entity.id
_entity.type
_entity.pdbx_description
1 polymer ?
#
loop_
_entity_poly.entity_id
_entity_poly.type
_entity_poly.pdbx_seq_one_letter_code
_entity_poly.pdbx_strand_id
1 'polypeptide(L)' 'MIKQLSQQDLEHVYANAVNTIQSQMNFCDAVTDLEKVAHAGHGKAALFLAELYTQGFRVERDSLKALYWQKLATMKA' A
#
# COMPACT_ATOMS: atom_id res chain seq x y z
N MET A 1 -8.93 -19.84 -15.80
CA MET A 1 -8.82 -18.38 -16.02
C MET A 1 -8.26 -17.78 -14.74
N ILE A 2 -6.97 -17.43 -14.73
CA ILE A 2 -6.38 -16.73 -13.59
C ILE A 2 -6.95 -15.33 -13.68
N LYS A 3 -7.85 -14.98 -12.76
CA LYS A 3 -8.50 -13.67 -12.72
C LYS A 3 -7.42 -12.65 -12.37
N GLN A 4 -6.74 -12.12 -13.39
CA GLN A 4 -5.92 -10.92 -13.22
C GLN A 4 -6.88 -9.87 -12.67
N LEU A 5 -6.69 -9.49 -11.39
CA LEU A 5 -7.35 -8.30 -10.87
C LEU A 5 -7.00 -7.18 -11.83
N SER A 6 -8.01 -6.50 -12.38
CA SER A 6 -7.74 -5.43 -13.32
C SER A 6 -7.01 -4.32 -12.57
N GLN A 7 -6.11 -3.59 -13.24
CA GLN A 7 -5.44 -2.45 -12.58
C GLN A 7 -6.46 -1.47 -11.97
N GLN A 8 -7.65 -1.39 -12.55
CA GLN A 8 -8.78 -0.60 -12.04
C GLN A 8 -9.33 -1.11 -10.69
N ASP A 9 -9.38 -2.43 -10.47
CA ASP A 9 -9.80 -3.00 -9.19
C ASP A 9 -8.75 -2.68 -8.11
N LEU A 10 -7.47 -2.76 -8.47
CA LEU A 10 -6.36 -2.42 -7.58
C LEU A 10 -6.34 -0.92 -7.23
N GLU A 11 -6.60 -0.04 -8.20
CA GLU A 11 -6.70 1.41 -7.97
C GLU A 11 -7.88 1.76 -7.07
N HIS A 12 -9.02 1.09 -7.21
CA HIS A 12 -10.17 1.27 -6.32
C HIS A 12 -9.86 0.87 -4.88
N VAL A 13 -9.28 -0.31 -4.67
CA VAL A 13 -8.90 -0.79 -3.34
C VAL A 13 -7.84 0.13 -2.73
N TYR A 14 -6.85 0.55 -3.50
CA TYR A 14 -5.84 1.53 -3.10
C TYR A 14 -6.49 2.84 -2.63
N ALA A 15 -7.36 3.44 -3.43
CA ALA A 15 -8.00 4.70 -3.10
C ALA A 15 -8.85 4.60 -1.82
N ASN A 16 -9.59 3.50 -1.66
CA ASN A 16 -10.39 3.25 -0.47
C ASN A 16 -9.51 3.05 0.78
N ALA A 17 -8.43 2.27 0.66
CA ALA A 17 -7.49 2.05 1.75
C ALA A 17 -6.80 3.35 2.18
N VAL A 18 -6.32 4.14 1.24
CA VAL A 18 -5.69 5.45 1.49
C VAL A 18 -6.67 6.42 2.17
N ASN A 19 -7.93 6.46 1.73
CA ASN A 19 -8.96 7.28 2.36
C ASN A 19 -9.23 6.82 3.79
N THR A 20 -9.32 5.51 4.01
CA THR A 20 -9.53 4.90 5.33
C THR A 20 -8.36 5.21 6.27
N ILE A 21 -7.11 5.08 5.81
CA ILE A 21 -5.93 5.41 6.62
C ILE A 21 -5.92 6.89 7.03
N GLN A 22 -6.46 7.79 6.22
CA GLN A 22 -6.50 9.21 6.55
C GLN A 22 -7.69 9.56 7.46
N SER A 23 -8.88 9.02 7.16
CA SER A 23 -10.14 9.43 7.77
C SER A 23 -10.56 8.59 8.98
N GLN A 24 -10.23 7.30 8.97
CA GLN A 24 -10.73 6.33 9.97
C GLN A 24 -9.68 6.01 11.03
N MET A 25 -10.14 5.79 12.27
CA MET A 25 -9.30 5.25 13.35
C MET A 25 -8.93 3.78 13.13
N ASN A 26 -9.78 3.01 12.45
CA ASN A 26 -9.53 1.61 12.13
C ASN A 26 -8.87 1.48 10.75
N PHE A 27 -7.54 1.62 10.72
CA PHE A 27 -6.76 1.60 9.48
C PHE A 27 -5.96 0.30 9.29
N CYS A 28 -5.95 -0.62 10.26
CA CYS A 28 -5.23 -1.89 10.16
C CYS A 28 -5.66 -2.72 8.93
N ASP A 29 -6.97 -2.81 8.68
CA ASP A 29 -7.50 -3.50 7.50
C ASP A 29 -7.06 -2.82 6.20
N ALA A 30 -7.07 -1.49 6.18
CA ALA A 30 -6.64 -0.71 5.02
C ALA A 30 -5.15 -0.86 4.71
N VAL A 31 -4.28 -0.93 5.73
CA VAL A 31 -2.85 -1.23 5.55
C VAL A 31 -2.69 -2.63 4.94
N THR A 32 -3.45 -3.61 5.45
CA THR A 32 -3.42 -4.99 4.93
C THR A 32 -3.87 -5.06 3.47
N ASP A 33 -4.91 -4.30 3.09
CA ASP A 33 -5.36 -4.23 1.69
C ASP A 33 -4.35 -3.53 0.79
N LEU A 34 -3.70 -2.46 1.27
CA LEU A 34 -2.56 -1.83 0.58
C LEU A 34 -1.41 -2.82 0.33
N GLU A 35 -1.08 -3.66 1.31
CA GLU A 35 -0.03 -4.68 1.16
C GLU A 35 -0.41 -5.71 0.08
N LYS A 36 -1.67 -6.17 0.06
CA LYS A 36 -2.16 -7.06 -1.01
C LYS A 36 -2.06 -6.41 -2.38
N VAL A 37 -2.48 -5.14 -2.49
CA VAL A 37 -2.46 -4.38 -3.75
C VAL A 37 -1.01 -4.15 -4.23
N ALA A 38 -0.10 -3.82 -3.33
CA ALA A 38 1.33 -3.73 -3.61
C ALA A 38 1.90 -5.07 -4.10
N HIS A 39 1.54 -6.18 -3.45
CA HIS A 39 1.96 -7.52 -3.86
C HIS A 39 1.41 -7.93 -5.23
N ALA A 40 0.17 -7.54 -5.55
CA ALA A 40 -0.47 -7.75 -6.85
C ALA A 40 0.23 -7.02 -8.00
N GLY A 41 1.17 -6.13 -7.70
CA GLY A 41 1.99 -5.42 -8.69
C GLY A 41 1.68 -3.94 -8.83
N HIS A 42 0.95 -3.37 -7.88
CA HIS A 42 0.60 -1.96 -7.91
C HIS A 42 1.71 -1.09 -7.29
N GLY A 43 2.58 -0.52 -8.12
CA GLY A 43 3.71 0.29 -7.65
C GLY A 43 3.32 1.48 -6.76
N LYS A 44 2.19 2.15 -7.03
CA LYS A 44 1.70 3.27 -6.20
C LYS A 44 1.36 2.83 -4.76
N ALA A 45 0.85 1.62 -4.58
CA ALA A 45 0.49 1.10 -3.25
C ALA A 45 1.74 0.80 -2.42
N ALA A 46 2.74 0.19 -3.05
CA ALA A 46 4.04 -0.05 -2.43
C ALA A 46 4.74 1.27 -2.05
N LEU A 47 4.65 2.29 -2.90
CA LEU A 47 5.20 3.63 -2.59
C LEU A 47 4.49 4.25 -1.38
N PHE A 48 3.16 4.17 -1.32
CA PHE A 48 2.37 4.71 -0.22
C PHE A 48 2.68 4.02 1.11
N LEU A 49 2.84 2.69 1.10
CA LEU A 49 3.31 1.94 2.28
C LEU A 49 4.71 2.41 2.72
N ALA A 50 5.62 2.62 1.78
CA ALA A 50 6.95 3.12 2.08
C ALA A 50 6.91 4.49 2.78
N GLU A 51 6.06 5.40 2.29
CA GLU A 51 5.85 6.70 2.93
C GLU A 51 5.23 6.56 4.32
N LEU A 52 4.25 5.68 4.50
CA LEU A 52 3.62 5.38 5.80
C LEU A 52 4.66 4.98 6.85
N TYR A 53 5.51 4.01 6.52
CA TYR A 53 6.57 3.53 7.41
C TYR A 53 7.71 4.54 7.58
N THR A 54 7.97 5.39 6.58
CA THR A 54 8.96 6.47 6.67
C THR A 54 8.50 7.57 7.62
N GLN A 55 7.24 7.99 7.49
CA GLN A 55 6.65 9.05 8.28
C GLN A 55 6.28 8.56 9.69
N GLY A 56 6.05 7.25 9.87
CA GLY A 56 5.48 6.71 11.11
C GLY A 56 4.05 7.20 11.32
N PHE A 57 3.32 7.48 10.24
CA PHE A 57 1.95 7.96 10.32
C PHE A 57 1.03 6.76 10.52
N ARG A 58 0.33 6.68 11.66
CA ARG A 58 -0.56 5.56 12.05
C ARG A 58 0.15 4.21 12.28
N VAL A 59 1.39 4.03 11.80
CA VAL A 59 2.23 2.85 12.02
C VAL A 59 3.54 3.23 12.71
N GLU A 60 4.19 2.27 13.36
CA GLU A 60 5.53 2.50 13.92
C GLU A 60 6.52 2.82 12.79
N ARG A 61 7.34 3.84 13.01
CA ARG A 61 8.32 4.28 12.02
C ARG A 61 9.38 3.20 11.85
N ASP A 62 9.45 2.64 10.65
CA ASP A 62 10.40 1.60 10.30
C ASP A 62 11.06 1.92 8.95
N SER A 63 12.26 2.47 9.03
CA SER A 63 13.04 2.88 7.87
C SER A 63 13.47 1.69 7.00
N LEU A 64 13.63 0.51 7.59
CA LEU A 64 14.02 -0.70 6.85
C LEU A 64 12.82 -1.22 6.05
N LYS A 65 11.64 -1.29 6.66
CA LYS A 65 10.40 -1.62 5.94
C LYS A 65 10.10 -0.60 4.85
N ALA A 66 10.26 0.69 5.14
CA ALA A 66 10.05 1.73 4.14
C ALA A 66 10.92 1.51 2.89
N LEU A 67 12.22 1.27 3.08
CA LEU A 67 13.16 0.96 1.99
C LEU A 67 12.77 -0.31 1.23
N TYR A 68 12.30 -1.35 1.92
CA TYR A 68 11.81 -2.57 1.29
C TYR A 68 10.63 -2.30 0.35
N TRP A 69 9.61 -1.60 0.85
CA TRP A 69 8.42 -1.25 0.05
C TRP A 69 8.75 -0.28 -1.09
N GLN A 70 9.66 0.65 -0.86
CA GLN A 70 10.11 1.59 -1.90
C GLN A 70 10.84 0.86 -3.03
N LYS A 71 11.74 -0.08 -2.69
CA LYS A 71 12.40 -0.94 -3.69
C LYS A 71 11.38 -1.79 -4.45
N LEU A 72 10.40 -2.36 -3.75
CA LEU A 72 9.32 -3.12 -4.38
C LEU A 72 8.53 -2.25 -5.38
N ALA A 73 8.22 -1.00 -5.00
CA ALA A 73 7.53 -0.04 -5.85
C ALA A 73 8.32 0.26 -7.12
N THR A 74 9.63 0.51 -7.00
CA THR A 74 10.51 0.81 -8.14
C THR A 74 10.71 -0.40 -9.06
N MET A 75 10.79 -1.62 -8.51
CA MET A 75 10.94 -2.84 -9.34
C MET A 75 9.65 -3.22 -10.08
N LYS A 76 8.49 -2.75 -9.62
CA LYS A 76 7.18 -3.05 -10.21
C LYS A 76 6.51 -1.83 -10.87
N ALA A 77 7.25 -0.75 -11.10
CA ALA A 77 6.79 0.47 -11.78
C ALA A 77 6.90 0.36 -13.30
#